data_AF-A0A944PRX6-F1
#
_entry.id   AF-A0A944PRX6-F1
#
_cell.length_a   1.000
_cell.length_b   1.000
_cell.length_c   1.000
_cell.angle_alpha   90.00
_cell.angle_beta   90.00
_cell.angle_gamma   90.00
#
_symmetry.space_group_name_H-M   'P 1'
#
loop_
_entity.id
_entity.type
_entity.pdbx_description
1 polymer ?
#
loop_
_entity_poly.entity_id
_entity_poly.type
_entity_poly.pdbx_seq_one_letter_code
_entity_poly.pdbx_strand_id
1 'polypeptide(L)'
;MCSASRSPRAPPPNRRRPVRWAEVVGLEKEFARPEKVRVEWQLYELDSGELHHCPPKDDSYRDIDSPEWLSGLYLGHIARTKPKPCVCHGRTYVFRGHGEVNDSARRTGTKLVDVARRAGVSTGTVSNVLNRPAAVAEGTRIKVEMAIAELGYIRGGVQGETAAHWRRTGFATWLFQPAATGWYPKKAPYEAHPVADQWPGVPARGRNASGRADTCWLPIAKGLTPHGLRHTHKTVMEDLGTPPKLMDERLGHEDGSVQARYTHITPGMRRRLMEGLTEQWEAALAARAAMSPCSPVAALERLLRADR
;
A
#
# COMPACT_ATOMS: atom_id res chain seq x y z
N MET A 1 -39.41 33.93 -15.10
CA MET A 1 -39.77 32.71 -14.35
C MET A 1 -39.83 31.57 -15.36
N CYS A 2 -39.08 30.48 -15.36
CA CYS A 2 -38.24 29.86 -14.34
C CYS A 2 -37.01 29.21 -15.01
N SER A 3 -35.84 29.40 -14.38
CA SER A 3 -34.66 28.58 -14.59
C SER A 3 -34.91 27.18 -14.05
N ALA A 4 -34.76 26.15 -14.90
CA ALA A 4 -34.71 24.76 -14.45
C ALA A 4 -33.25 24.34 -14.26
N SER A 5 -32.77 24.48 -13.03
CA SER A 5 -31.50 23.94 -12.56
C SER A 5 -31.51 22.41 -12.70
N ARG A 6 -30.65 21.86 -13.56
CA ARG A 6 -30.39 20.42 -13.60
C ARG A 6 -29.57 20.04 -12.37
N SER A 7 -30.22 19.35 -11.43
CA SER A 7 -29.57 18.69 -10.30
C SER A 7 -28.59 17.61 -10.82
N PRO A 8 -27.38 17.46 -10.24
CA PRO A 8 -26.46 16.41 -10.63
C PRO A 8 -27.06 15.04 -10.30
N ARG A 9 -27.12 14.16 -11.29
CA ARG A 9 -27.62 12.78 -11.13
C ARG A 9 -26.77 12.05 -10.08
N ALA A 10 -27.44 11.47 -9.09
CA ALA A 10 -26.83 10.54 -8.16
C ALA A 10 -26.20 9.35 -8.93
N PRO A 11 -25.01 8.88 -8.55
CA PRO A 11 -24.39 7.72 -9.18
C PRO A 11 -25.23 6.45 -8.96
N PRO A 12 -25.23 5.50 -9.91
CA PRO A 12 -26.09 4.32 -9.85
C PRO A 12 -25.76 3.43 -8.64
N PRO A 13 -26.77 2.73 -8.06
CA PRO A 13 -26.59 1.89 -6.88
C PRO A 13 -25.79 0.65 -7.27
N ASN A 14 -24.52 0.60 -6.87
CA ASN A 14 -23.64 -0.51 -7.20
C ASN A 14 -23.71 -1.57 -6.10
N ARG A 15 -24.21 -2.76 -6.45
CA ARG A 15 -24.34 -4.02 -5.68
C ARG A 15 -23.56 -4.13 -4.36
N ARG A 16 -24.28 -4.54 -3.30
CA ARG A 16 -23.85 -4.88 -1.92
C ARG A 16 -22.49 -5.56 -1.89
N ARG A 17 -21.52 -5.00 -1.15
CA ARG A 17 -20.20 -5.63 -0.94
C ARG A 17 -19.60 -5.25 0.42
N PRO A 18 -18.71 -6.03 1.01
CA PRO A 18 -18.13 -5.66 2.30
C PRO A 18 -16.70 -5.05 2.20
N VAL A 19 -16.01 -4.64 3.30
CA VAL A 19 -14.69 -3.89 3.35
C VAL A 19 -13.92 -3.84 2.04
N ARG A 20 -14.01 -2.69 1.41
CA ARG A 20 -13.56 -2.47 0.05
C ARG A 20 -12.15 -1.94 0.06
N TRP A 21 -11.41 -2.16 -1.02
CA TRP A 21 -10.07 -1.56 -1.19
C TRP A 21 -10.07 -0.04 -0.91
N ALA A 22 -11.13 0.65 -1.31
CA ALA A 22 -11.33 2.09 -1.04
C ALA A 22 -11.39 2.43 0.46
N GLU A 23 -11.92 1.53 1.29
CA GLU A 23 -11.99 1.70 2.75
C GLU A 23 -10.60 1.48 3.38
N VAL A 24 -9.78 0.56 2.83
CA VAL A 24 -8.38 0.38 3.27
C VAL A 24 -7.53 1.60 2.90
N VAL A 25 -7.66 2.11 1.67
CA VAL A 25 -6.93 3.31 1.23
C VAL A 25 -7.41 4.56 1.97
N GLY A 26 -8.69 4.62 2.31
CA GLY A 26 -9.31 5.68 3.11
C GLY A 26 -9.14 5.53 4.63
N LEU A 27 -8.38 4.54 5.10
CA LEU A 27 -8.19 4.35 6.54
C LEU A 27 -7.35 5.49 7.13
N GLU A 28 -7.98 6.35 7.92
CA GLU A 28 -7.31 7.44 8.63
C GLU A 28 -6.65 6.94 9.92
N LYS A 29 -5.54 7.59 10.30
CA LYS A 29 -4.72 7.19 11.44
C LYS A 29 -5.52 7.14 12.75
N GLU A 30 -6.45 8.07 12.97
CA GLU A 30 -7.26 8.15 14.21
C GLU A 30 -8.26 7.00 14.37
N PHE A 31 -8.57 6.31 13.27
CA PHE A 31 -9.49 5.18 13.23
C PHE A 31 -8.78 3.82 13.31
N ALA A 32 -7.45 3.79 13.28
CA ALA A 32 -6.65 2.59 13.49
C ALA A 32 -6.22 2.47 14.96
N ARG A 33 -6.88 1.62 15.75
CA ARG A 33 -6.71 1.51 17.21
C ARG A 33 -6.34 0.08 17.62
N PRO A 34 -5.62 -0.15 18.74
CA PRO A 34 -5.10 -1.48 19.11
C PRO A 34 -6.07 -2.65 19.04
N GLU A 35 -7.32 -2.46 19.49
CA GLU A 35 -8.31 -3.55 19.53
C GLU A 35 -9.25 -3.57 18.32
N LYS A 36 -9.27 -2.48 17.53
CA LYS A 36 -10.24 -2.34 16.43
C LYS A 36 -9.87 -1.26 15.44
N VAL A 37 -10.33 -1.48 14.21
CA VAL A 37 -10.31 -0.49 13.15
C VAL A 37 -11.72 0.01 12.91
N ARG A 38 -11.91 1.34 12.98
CA ARG A 38 -13.17 1.98 12.60
C ARG A 38 -13.19 2.21 11.09
N VAL A 39 -14.19 1.66 10.42
CA VAL A 39 -14.49 2.01 9.02
C VAL A 39 -15.39 3.24 9.04
N GLU A 40 -14.75 4.41 9.00
CA GLU A 40 -15.45 5.71 8.98
C GLU A 40 -15.55 6.29 7.58
N TRP A 41 -14.56 6.04 6.73
CA TRP A 41 -14.45 6.67 5.42
C TRP A 41 -13.93 5.70 4.37
N GLN A 42 -14.17 6.04 3.11
CA GLN A 42 -13.47 5.45 1.98
C GLN A 42 -12.91 6.55 1.07
N LEU A 43 -11.87 6.20 0.31
CA LEU A 43 -11.37 7.01 -0.79
C LEU A 43 -11.78 6.38 -2.11
N TYR A 44 -12.74 7.00 -2.78
CA TYR A 44 -13.25 6.57 -4.09
C TYR A 44 -12.48 7.27 -5.22
N GLU A 45 -11.88 6.48 -6.11
CA GLU A 45 -11.21 6.99 -7.31
C GLU A 45 -12.23 7.19 -8.44
N LEU A 46 -12.35 8.44 -8.91
CA LEU A 46 -13.12 8.81 -10.09
C LEU A 46 -12.36 8.44 -11.37
N ASP A 47 -13.07 8.40 -12.51
CA ASP A 47 -12.46 8.19 -13.83
C ASP A 47 -11.44 9.28 -14.20
N SER A 48 -11.58 10.48 -13.61
CA SER A 48 -10.59 11.56 -13.70
C SER A 48 -9.27 11.25 -12.97
N GLY A 49 -9.24 10.21 -12.14
CA GLY A 49 -8.15 9.87 -11.24
C GLY A 49 -8.13 10.70 -9.95
N GLU A 50 -9.14 11.53 -9.71
CA GLU A 50 -9.36 12.23 -8.44
C GLU A 50 -9.84 11.26 -7.36
N LEU A 51 -9.39 11.47 -6.12
CA LEU A 51 -9.81 10.68 -4.96
C LEU A 51 -10.79 11.47 -4.12
N HIS A 52 -12.05 11.02 -4.15
CA HIS A 52 -13.12 11.57 -3.34
C HIS A 52 -13.16 10.87 -1.98
N HIS A 53 -13.12 11.67 -0.94
CA HIS A 53 -13.40 11.25 0.43
C HIS A 53 -14.92 11.21 0.63
N CYS A 54 -15.44 10.04 0.97
CA CYS A 54 -16.88 9.83 1.13
C CYS A 54 -17.18 8.78 2.21
N PRO A 55 -18.43 8.76 2.72
CA PRO A 55 -18.91 7.70 3.61
C PRO A 55 -18.59 6.30 3.08
N PRO A 56 -18.44 5.27 3.95
CA PRO A 56 -18.34 3.89 3.51
C PRO A 56 -19.57 3.55 2.67
N LYS A 57 -19.41 2.69 1.67
CA LYS A 57 -20.53 2.43 0.75
C LYS A 57 -21.70 1.86 1.55
N ASP A 58 -22.90 2.24 1.12
CA ASP A 58 -24.15 1.83 1.76
C ASP A 58 -24.20 2.30 3.23
N ASP A 59 -23.50 3.40 3.57
CA ASP A 59 -23.37 3.98 4.92
C ASP A 59 -23.03 2.94 6.01
N SER A 60 -22.23 1.95 5.63
CA SER A 60 -21.88 0.79 6.47
C SER A 60 -20.83 1.08 7.53
N TYR A 61 -21.00 2.14 8.31
CA TYR A 61 -20.13 2.52 9.42
C TYR A 61 -20.03 1.40 10.46
N ARG A 62 -18.81 0.98 10.80
CA ARG A 62 -18.61 -0.17 11.70
C ARG A 62 -17.24 -0.19 12.36
N ASP A 63 -17.18 -0.85 13.50
CA ASP A 63 -15.94 -1.26 14.14
C ASP A 63 -15.60 -2.68 13.67
N ILE A 64 -14.32 -2.91 13.34
CA ILE A 64 -13.79 -4.22 12.99
C ILE A 64 -12.80 -4.59 14.09
N ASP A 65 -13.16 -5.58 14.90
CA ASP A 65 -12.25 -6.12 15.92
C ASP A 65 -10.95 -6.62 15.26
N SER A 66 -9.82 -6.25 15.85
CA SER A 66 -8.49 -6.58 15.35
C SER A 66 -7.78 -7.48 16.35
N PRO A 67 -7.33 -8.67 15.94
CA PRO A 67 -6.37 -9.44 16.73
C PRO A 67 -5.09 -8.61 16.99
N GLU A 68 -4.40 -8.92 18.08
CA GLU A 68 -3.19 -8.20 18.51
C GLU A 68 -2.09 -8.22 17.43
N TRP A 69 -1.88 -9.37 16.79
CA TRP A 69 -0.88 -9.50 15.73
C TRP A 69 -1.19 -8.56 14.54
N LEU A 70 -2.47 -8.39 14.18
CA LEU A 70 -2.87 -7.52 13.08
C LEU A 70 -2.70 -6.05 13.46
N SER A 71 -3.04 -5.69 14.70
CA SER A 71 -2.88 -4.32 15.18
C SER A 71 -1.42 -3.94 15.35
N GLY A 72 -0.58 -4.85 15.84
CA GLY A 72 0.87 -4.69 15.85
C GLY A 72 1.44 -4.38 14.45
N LEU A 73 0.90 -5.01 13.39
CA LEU A 73 1.34 -4.76 12.01
C LEU A 73 1.04 -3.33 11.53
N TYR A 74 -0.21 -2.88 11.63
CA TYR A 74 -0.56 -1.54 11.12
C TYR A 74 -0.13 -0.41 12.06
N LEU A 75 -0.15 -0.61 13.39
CA LEU A 75 0.38 0.38 14.34
C LEU A 75 1.90 0.50 14.20
N GLY A 76 2.60 -0.63 14.07
CA GLY A 76 4.02 -0.64 13.75
C GLY A 76 4.32 0.02 12.41
N HIS A 77 3.45 -0.13 11.39
CA HIS A 77 3.57 0.61 10.14
C HIS A 77 3.47 2.12 10.38
N ILE A 78 2.43 2.59 11.07
CA ILE A 78 2.20 4.01 11.38
C ILE A 78 3.40 4.60 12.14
N ALA A 79 3.93 3.88 13.14
CA ALA A 79 5.07 4.31 13.94
C ALA A 79 6.35 4.48 13.09
N ARG A 80 6.57 3.56 12.13
CA ARG A 80 7.74 3.61 11.23
C ARG A 80 7.61 4.67 10.14
N THR A 81 6.44 4.79 9.52
CA THR A 81 6.24 5.68 8.35
C THR A 81 5.91 7.10 8.74
N LYS A 82 5.43 7.34 9.97
CA LYS A 82 5.04 8.66 10.49
C LYS A 82 4.25 9.45 9.44
N PRO A 83 3.08 8.94 9.00
CA PRO A 83 2.34 9.53 7.89
C PRO A 83 1.99 10.98 8.21
N LYS A 84 2.09 11.83 7.19
CA LYS A 84 1.75 13.25 7.26
C LYS A 84 0.40 13.50 6.59
N PRO A 85 -0.30 14.59 6.96
CA PRO A 85 -1.51 15.01 6.27
C PRO A 85 -1.29 15.15 4.76
N CYS A 86 -2.25 14.70 3.95
CA CYS A 86 -2.23 14.93 2.51
C CYS A 86 -2.66 16.37 2.17
N VAL A 87 -2.16 16.91 1.06
CA VAL A 87 -2.53 18.26 0.59
C VAL A 87 -3.98 18.31 0.08
N CYS A 88 -4.49 17.22 -0.49
CA CYS A 88 -5.81 17.20 -1.12
C CYS A 88 -6.98 17.16 -0.13
N HIS A 89 -6.81 16.57 1.06
CA HIS A 89 -7.89 16.47 2.05
C HIS A 89 -7.52 17.03 3.42
N GLY A 90 -6.23 17.35 3.68
CA GLY A 90 -5.77 17.76 5.00
C GLY A 90 -5.75 16.65 6.05
N ARG A 91 -5.90 15.37 5.65
CA ARG A 91 -6.06 14.23 6.55
C ARG A 91 -4.86 13.29 6.53
N THR A 92 -4.67 12.54 7.62
CA THR A 92 -3.56 11.60 7.78
C THR A 92 -4.03 10.17 7.60
N TYR A 93 -3.64 9.55 6.49
CA TYR A 93 -4.02 8.17 6.15
C TYR A 93 -2.93 7.18 6.55
N VAL A 94 -3.34 5.97 6.96
CA VAL A 94 -2.44 4.89 7.38
C VAL A 94 -1.57 4.43 6.22
N PHE A 95 -2.16 4.18 5.05
CA PHE A 95 -1.48 3.65 3.88
C PHE A 95 -1.31 4.71 2.80
N ARG A 96 -0.07 5.12 2.53
CA ARG A 96 0.29 6.07 1.48
C ARG A 96 0.81 5.36 0.24
N GLY A 97 0.61 5.96 -0.94
CA GLY A 97 0.98 5.40 -2.23
C GLY A 97 2.48 5.27 -2.46
N HIS A 98 2.90 4.41 -3.40
CA HIS A 98 4.28 4.39 -3.91
C HIS A 98 4.46 5.28 -5.14
N GLY A 99 5.67 5.82 -5.28
CA GLY A 99 6.07 6.65 -6.41
C GLY A 99 5.86 8.13 -6.17
N GLU A 100 6.58 8.92 -6.97
CA GLU A 100 6.41 10.37 -7.01
C GLU A 100 4.97 10.69 -7.42
N VAL A 101 4.42 11.77 -6.86
CA VAL A 101 3.19 12.41 -7.33
C VAL A 101 3.23 12.46 -8.86
N ASN A 102 2.14 12.11 -9.55
CA ASN A 102 2.00 12.31 -11.02
C ASN A 102 2.14 13.81 -11.44
N ASP A 103 2.50 14.70 -10.52
CA ASP A 103 3.02 16.05 -10.74
C ASP A 103 4.50 16.08 -11.19
N SER A 104 5.00 15.03 -11.83
CA SER A 104 6.28 15.11 -12.56
C SER A 104 6.23 16.17 -13.69
N ALA A 105 5.03 16.66 -14.03
CA ALA A 105 4.82 17.82 -14.89
C ALA A 105 4.93 19.18 -14.16
N ARG A 106 5.03 19.25 -12.82
CA ARG A 106 4.95 20.53 -12.08
C ARG A 106 5.95 20.79 -10.96
N ARG A 107 6.83 19.86 -10.56
CA ARG A 107 7.94 20.17 -9.65
C ARG A 107 9.21 20.59 -10.41
N THR A 108 9.46 21.89 -10.45
CA THR A 108 10.74 22.55 -10.75
C THR A 108 11.78 22.23 -9.66
N GLY A 109 12.28 20.99 -9.64
CA GLY A 109 13.51 20.65 -8.92
C GLY A 109 14.69 20.62 -9.89
N THR A 110 15.82 21.24 -9.54
CA THR A 110 17.08 21.16 -10.28
C THR A 110 17.43 19.70 -10.57
N LYS A 111 17.45 19.31 -11.84
CA LYS A 111 17.77 17.94 -12.26
C LYS A 111 19.27 17.77 -12.42
N LEU A 112 19.75 16.53 -12.40
CA LEU A 112 21.15 16.18 -12.70
C LEU A 112 21.59 16.72 -14.09
N VAL A 113 20.65 16.81 -15.03
CA VAL A 113 20.85 17.44 -16.35
C VAL A 113 21.17 18.92 -16.25
N ASP A 114 20.56 19.65 -15.31
CA ASP A 114 20.78 21.08 -15.16
C ASP A 114 22.17 21.35 -14.56
N VAL A 115 22.61 20.51 -13.62
CA VAL A 115 24.00 20.50 -13.10
C VAL A 115 25.00 20.22 -14.22
N ALA A 116 24.74 19.20 -15.04
CA ALA A 116 25.61 18.84 -16.15
C ALA A 116 25.73 19.99 -17.16
N ARG A 117 24.60 20.61 -17.51
CA ARG A 117 24.55 21.78 -18.40
C ARG A 117 25.31 22.96 -17.82
N ARG A 118 25.14 23.27 -16.54
CA ARG A 118 25.83 24.38 -15.85
C ARG A 118 27.34 24.15 -15.75
N ALA A 119 27.76 22.93 -15.43
CA ALA A 119 29.17 22.57 -15.33
C ALA A 119 29.85 22.35 -16.71
N GLY A 120 29.08 22.36 -17.81
CA GLY A 120 29.60 22.14 -19.16
C GLY A 120 30.10 20.72 -19.40
N VAL A 121 29.50 19.72 -18.74
CA VAL A 121 29.91 18.30 -18.81
C VAL A 121 28.73 17.38 -19.09
N SER A 122 28.99 16.09 -19.32
CA SER A 122 27.92 15.08 -19.45
C SER A 122 27.29 14.74 -18.09
N THR A 123 26.04 14.27 -18.10
CA THR A 123 25.38 13.73 -16.90
C THR A 123 26.13 12.53 -16.32
N GLY A 124 26.82 11.76 -17.15
CA GLY A 124 27.71 10.67 -16.75
C GLY A 124 28.94 11.18 -15.99
N THR A 125 29.51 12.31 -16.40
CA THR A 125 30.64 12.96 -15.70
C THR A 125 30.21 13.49 -14.33
N VAL A 126 29.05 14.14 -14.24
CA VAL A 126 28.48 14.55 -12.93
C VAL A 126 28.24 13.32 -12.05
N SER A 127 27.72 12.23 -12.62
CA SER A 127 27.56 10.97 -11.90
C SER A 127 28.90 10.39 -11.43
N ASN A 128 29.97 10.47 -12.23
CA ASN A 128 31.30 10.01 -11.82
C ASN A 128 31.90 10.89 -10.73
N VAL A 129 31.76 12.22 -10.81
CA VAL A 129 32.17 13.12 -9.71
C VAL A 129 31.48 12.72 -8.40
N LEU A 130 30.19 12.41 -8.47
CA LEU A 130 29.42 12.03 -7.29
C LEU A 130 29.78 10.61 -6.78
N ASN A 131 29.90 9.61 -7.66
CA ASN A 131 30.06 8.20 -7.25
C ASN A 131 31.51 7.75 -7.12
N ARG A 132 32.42 8.37 -7.88
CA ARG A 132 33.84 7.99 -8.04
C ARG A 132 34.69 9.25 -8.27
N PRO A 133 34.73 10.20 -7.31
CA PRO A 133 35.38 11.50 -7.49
C PRO A 133 36.86 11.40 -7.86
N ALA A 134 37.57 10.40 -7.34
CA ALA A 134 38.97 10.14 -7.65
C ALA A 134 39.23 9.72 -9.11
N ALA A 135 38.20 9.26 -9.83
CA ALA A 135 38.28 8.90 -11.24
C ALA A 135 38.02 10.08 -12.19
N VAL A 136 37.81 11.29 -11.66
CA VAL A 136 37.56 12.51 -12.43
C VAL A 136 38.64 13.54 -12.13
N ALA A 137 39.18 14.16 -13.19
CA ALA A 137 40.19 15.21 -13.07
C ALA A 137 39.73 16.35 -12.15
N GLU A 138 40.66 16.85 -11.34
CA GLU A 138 40.42 17.86 -10.30
C GLU A 138 39.62 19.07 -10.79
N GLY A 139 40.05 19.67 -11.90
CA GLY A 139 39.39 20.85 -12.46
C GLY A 139 37.95 20.59 -12.91
N THR A 140 37.65 19.37 -13.38
CA THR A 140 36.28 18.97 -13.76
C THR A 140 35.42 18.71 -12.52
N ARG A 141 36.02 18.14 -11.47
CA ARG A 141 35.36 17.91 -10.20
C ARG A 141 34.93 19.22 -9.54
N ILE A 142 35.84 20.19 -9.45
CA ILE A 142 35.55 21.53 -8.88
C ILE A 142 34.41 22.22 -9.64
N LYS A 143 34.41 22.20 -10.99
CA LYS A 143 33.33 22.79 -11.81
C LYS A 143 31.97 22.16 -11.51
N VAL A 144 31.93 20.84 -11.33
CA VAL A 144 30.70 20.13 -11.00
C VAL A 144 30.25 20.46 -9.59
N GLU A 145 31.15 20.49 -8.61
CA GLU A 145 30.84 20.84 -7.22
C GLU A 145 30.30 22.28 -7.08
N MET A 146 30.90 23.24 -7.80
CA MET A 146 30.39 24.62 -7.89
C MET A 146 28.99 24.67 -8.49
N ALA A 147 28.75 23.98 -9.62
CA ALA A 147 27.43 23.92 -10.24
C ALA A 147 26.37 23.28 -9.32
N ILE A 148 26.76 22.30 -8.50
CA ILE A 148 25.90 21.67 -7.50
C ILE A 148 25.53 22.66 -6.40
N ALA A 149 26.51 23.40 -5.87
CA ALA A 149 26.30 24.40 -4.83
C ALA A 149 25.41 25.56 -5.33
N GLU A 150 25.69 26.08 -6.52
CA GLU A 150 24.93 27.18 -7.13
C GLU A 150 23.47 26.80 -7.42
N LEU A 151 23.23 25.57 -7.86
CA LEU A 151 21.88 25.12 -8.23
C LEU A 151 21.13 24.45 -7.08
N GLY A 152 21.75 24.34 -5.89
CA GLY A 152 21.19 23.66 -4.73
C GLY A 152 20.86 22.19 -4.99
N TYR A 153 21.63 21.51 -5.85
CA TYR A 153 21.38 20.13 -6.22
C TYR A 153 21.69 19.18 -5.06
N ILE A 154 20.68 18.47 -4.56
CA ILE A 154 20.85 17.42 -3.55
C ILE A 154 20.78 16.06 -4.24
N ARG A 155 21.86 15.28 -4.11
CA ARG A 155 21.95 13.94 -4.70
C ARG A 155 20.93 12.99 -4.09
N GLY A 156 20.34 12.17 -4.95
CA GLY A 156 19.30 11.20 -4.60
C GLY A 156 17.89 11.70 -4.87
N GLY A 157 17.73 13.01 -5.19
CA GLY A 157 16.45 13.66 -5.00
C GLY A 157 16.00 13.53 -3.54
N VAL A 158 14.99 14.28 -3.14
CA VAL A 158 14.09 13.68 -2.15
C VAL A 158 13.61 12.39 -2.83
N GLN A 159 13.75 11.21 -2.22
CA GLN A 159 12.95 10.05 -2.67
C GLN A 159 11.54 10.60 -2.85
N GLY A 160 11.09 10.76 -4.10
CA GLY A 160 9.97 11.66 -4.35
C GLY A 160 8.84 11.30 -3.41
N GLU A 161 8.28 12.31 -2.76
CA GLU A 161 7.33 12.09 -1.68
C GLU A 161 6.31 11.05 -2.12
N THR A 162 6.22 9.97 -1.33
CA THR A 162 5.23 8.91 -1.55
C THR A 162 3.90 9.57 -1.85
N ALA A 163 3.31 9.24 -3.00
CA ALA A 163 1.99 9.73 -3.36
C ALA A 163 1.05 9.70 -2.15
N ALA A 164 0.26 10.74 -1.96
CA ALA A 164 -0.61 10.85 -0.79
C ALA A 164 -1.50 9.61 -0.60
N HIS A 165 -1.90 8.97 -1.70
CA HIS A 165 -2.80 7.84 -1.73
C HIS A 165 -2.37 6.79 -2.76
N TRP A 166 -2.80 5.56 -2.52
CA TRP A 166 -2.78 4.51 -3.52
C TRP A 166 -3.91 4.71 -4.54
N ARG A 167 -3.55 4.78 -5.83
CA ARG A 167 -4.51 4.56 -6.93
C ARG A 167 -4.72 3.08 -7.16
N ARG A 168 -5.87 2.66 -7.67
CA ARG A 168 -6.21 1.25 -7.88
C ARG A 168 -5.19 0.54 -8.75
N THR A 169 -4.90 1.10 -9.91
CA THR A 169 -3.92 0.54 -10.86
C THR A 169 -2.53 0.56 -10.25
N GLY A 170 -2.14 1.64 -9.59
CA GLY A 170 -0.82 1.75 -8.93
C GLY A 170 -0.64 0.69 -7.85
N PHE A 171 -1.65 0.49 -7.00
CA PHE A 171 -1.64 -0.52 -5.95
C PHE A 171 -1.54 -1.93 -6.53
N ALA A 172 -2.36 -2.25 -7.54
CA ALA A 172 -2.32 -3.55 -8.18
C ALA A 172 -0.97 -3.83 -8.83
N THR A 173 -0.48 -2.90 -9.65
CA THR A 173 0.75 -3.04 -10.45
C THR A 173 2.03 -3.05 -9.62
N TRP A 174 2.14 -2.16 -8.63
CA TRP A 174 3.42 -1.89 -7.95
C TRP A 174 3.53 -2.52 -6.57
N LEU A 175 2.43 -2.94 -5.96
CA LEU A 175 2.44 -3.53 -4.63
C LEU A 175 1.83 -4.93 -4.64
N PHE A 176 0.55 -5.03 -4.98
CA PHE A 176 -0.20 -6.26 -4.76
C PHE A 176 0.26 -7.40 -5.67
N GLN A 177 0.29 -7.20 -6.98
CA GLN A 177 0.66 -8.27 -7.92
C GLN A 177 2.12 -8.71 -7.73
N PRO A 178 3.10 -7.80 -7.63
CA PRO A 178 4.47 -8.17 -7.26
C PRO A 178 4.52 -9.00 -5.97
N ALA A 179 3.86 -8.55 -4.90
CA ALA A 179 3.79 -9.28 -3.62
C ALA A 179 3.17 -10.69 -3.77
N ALA A 180 2.07 -10.80 -4.52
CA ALA A 180 1.29 -12.02 -4.66
C ALA A 180 1.93 -13.04 -5.60
N THR A 181 2.61 -12.59 -6.66
CA THR A 181 3.05 -13.47 -7.75
C THR A 181 4.57 -13.52 -7.93
N GLY A 182 5.32 -12.60 -7.32
CA GLY A 182 6.75 -12.46 -7.56
C GLY A 182 7.10 -11.75 -8.87
N TRP A 183 6.12 -11.14 -9.56
CA TRP A 183 6.32 -10.52 -10.87
C TRP A 183 5.68 -9.15 -10.97
N TYR A 184 6.38 -8.21 -11.61
CA TYR A 184 5.77 -6.99 -12.10
C TYR A 184 5.03 -7.29 -13.42
N PRO A 185 3.77 -6.83 -13.58
CA PRO A 185 3.03 -7.08 -14.81
C PRO A 185 3.61 -6.29 -15.99
N LYS A 186 3.32 -6.76 -17.21
CA LYS A 186 3.62 -6.03 -18.44
C LYS A 186 2.98 -4.65 -18.41
N LYS A 187 3.78 -3.62 -18.67
CA LYS A 187 3.33 -2.23 -18.78
C LYS A 187 4.22 -1.51 -19.77
N ALA A 188 3.71 -1.28 -20.98
CA ALA A 188 4.46 -0.68 -22.07
C ALA A 188 5.25 0.57 -21.62
N PRO A 189 6.53 0.70 -22.00
CA PRO A 189 7.30 -0.18 -22.90
C PRO A 189 7.91 -1.41 -22.21
N TYR A 190 7.69 -1.62 -20.91
CA TYR A 190 8.33 -2.69 -20.14
C TYR A 190 7.56 -4.00 -20.24
N GLU A 191 8.29 -5.07 -20.56
CA GLU A 191 7.79 -6.44 -20.44
C GLU A 191 7.62 -6.85 -18.97
N ALA A 192 6.84 -7.90 -18.74
CA ALA A 192 6.75 -8.51 -17.42
C ALA A 192 8.14 -8.99 -16.98
N HIS A 193 8.50 -8.71 -15.74
CA HIS A 193 9.81 -9.03 -15.19
C HIS A 193 9.67 -9.45 -13.73
N PRO A 194 10.57 -10.31 -13.25
CA PRO A 194 10.52 -10.75 -11.87
C PRO A 194 10.89 -9.60 -10.93
N VAL A 195 10.65 -9.80 -9.65
CA VAL A 195 10.80 -8.75 -8.62
C VAL A 195 12.19 -8.63 -8.02
N ALA A 196 13.02 -9.68 -8.08
CA ALA A 196 14.31 -9.77 -7.39
C ALA A 196 15.47 -10.06 -8.34
N ASP A 197 16.66 -9.57 -7.97
CA ASP A 197 17.92 -9.68 -8.75
C ASP A 197 18.97 -10.57 -8.07
N GLN A 198 18.63 -11.18 -6.92
CA GLN A 198 19.48 -12.10 -6.18
C GLN A 198 18.69 -12.94 -5.15
N TRP A 199 19.13 -14.18 -4.94
CA TRP A 199 18.74 -14.97 -3.76
C TRP A 199 19.16 -14.24 -2.48
N PRO A 200 18.35 -14.13 -1.43
CA PRO A 200 17.11 -14.88 -1.12
C PRO A 200 15.79 -14.23 -1.60
N GLY A 201 15.79 -13.50 -2.72
CA GLY A 201 14.58 -12.86 -3.25
C GLY A 201 14.40 -11.42 -2.76
N VAL A 202 15.50 -10.68 -2.60
CA VAL A 202 15.46 -9.26 -2.24
C VAL A 202 14.93 -8.46 -3.44
N PRO A 203 13.89 -7.63 -3.31
CA PRO A 203 13.38 -6.86 -4.43
C PRO A 203 14.45 -5.96 -5.05
N ALA A 204 14.61 -6.05 -6.37
CA ALA A 204 15.54 -5.23 -7.14
C ALA A 204 15.14 -3.75 -7.02
N ARG A 205 16.09 -2.87 -6.71
CA ARG A 205 15.86 -1.43 -6.54
C ARG A 205 16.88 -0.60 -7.32
N GLY A 206 16.50 0.63 -7.65
CA GLY A 206 17.38 1.60 -8.30
C GLY A 206 17.36 1.51 -9.83
N ARG A 207 18.37 2.11 -10.48
CA ARG A 207 18.43 2.20 -11.94
C ARG A 207 18.44 0.79 -12.55
N ASN A 208 17.64 0.62 -13.60
CA ASN A 208 17.50 -0.64 -14.33
C ASN A 208 17.16 -1.85 -13.43
N ALA A 209 16.35 -1.65 -12.37
CA ALA A 209 15.92 -2.75 -11.49
C ALA A 209 15.22 -3.87 -12.28
N SER A 210 14.32 -3.49 -13.20
CA SER A 210 13.59 -4.44 -14.04
C SER A 210 14.50 -5.32 -14.91
N GLY A 211 15.59 -4.77 -15.45
CA GLY A 211 16.52 -5.53 -16.30
C GLY A 211 17.55 -6.34 -15.50
N ARG A 212 17.68 -6.09 -14.20
CA ARG A 212 18.55 -6.87 -13.31
C ARG A 212 17.80 -7.95 -12.56
N ALA A 213 16.48 -7.81 -12.45
CA ALA A 213 15.67 -8.82 -11.81
C ALA A 213 15.62 -10.07 -12.69
N ASP A 214 16.17 -11.17 -12.17
CA ASP A 214 16.27 -12.47 -12.83
C ASP A 214 15.61 -13.60 -12.00
N THR A 215 15.19 -13.29 -10.77
CA THR A 215 14.64 -14.25 -9.81
C THR A 215 13.40 -13.72 -9.09
N CYS A 216 12.54 -14.62 -8.64
CA CYS A 216 11.33 -14.27 -7.89
C CYS A 216 10.94 -15.39 -6.92
N TRP A 217 10.04 -15.07 -5.99
CA TRP A 217 9.36 -16.08 -5.19
C TRP A 217 8.21 -16.73 -5.99
N LEU A 218 7.83 -17.94 -5.57
CA LEU A 218 6.64 -18.61 -6.11
C LEU A 218 5.37 -17.82 -5.76
N PRO A 219 4.35 -17.81 -6.66
CA PRO A 219 3.07 -17.19 -6.36
C PRO A 219 2.46 -17.75 -5.07
N ILE A 220 1.94 -16.86 -4.22
CA ILE A 220 1.27 -17.22 -2.97
C ILE A 220 0.04 -18.09 -3.26
N ALA A 221 -0.74 -17.69 -4.27
CA ALA A 221 -1.85 -18.47 -4.80
C ALA A 221 -2.12 -18.08 -6.26
N LYS A 222 -2.46 -19.06 -7.09
CA LYS A 222 -2.82 -18.82 -8.49
C LYS A 222 -4.10 -17.99 -8.56
N GLY A 223 -4.05 -16.87 -9.29
CA GLY A 223 -5.21 -16.00 -9.49
C GLY A 223 -5.62 -15.17 -8.27
N LEU A 224 -4.73 -14.99 -7.29
CA LEU A 224 -5.02 -14.17 -6.11
C LEU A 224 -5.30 -12.71 -6.52
N THR A 225 -6.42 -12.17 -6.05
CA THR A 225 -6.82 -10.76 -6.27
C THR A 225 -7.08 -10.06 -4.94
N PRO A 226 -7.06 -8.71 -4.88
CA PRO A 226 -7.40 -7.99 -3.66
C PRO A 226 -8.82 -8.31 -3.17
N HIS A 227 -9.77 -8.53 -4.08
CA HIS A 227 -11.13 -8.94 -3.70
C HIS A 227 -11.19 -10.40 -3.25
N GLY A 228 -10.33 -11.26 -3.81
CA GLY A 228 -10.17 -12.65 -3.39
C GLY A 228 -9.83 -12.78 -1.91
N LEU A 229 -8.94 -11.93 -1.39
CA LEU A 229 -8.60 -11.90 0.05
C LEU A 229 -9.83 -11.72 0.95
N ARG A 230 -10.78 -10.89 0.50
CA ARG A 230 -12.03 -10.66 1.22
C ARG A 230 -12.96 -11.88 1.17
N HIS A 231 -13.05 -12.56 0.02
CA HIS A 231 -13.81 -13.80 -0.08
C HIS A 231 -13.21 -14.88 0.81
N THR A 232 -11.89 -15.03 0.81
CA THR A 232 -11.17 -15.94 1.72
C THR A 232 -11.48 -15.61 3.18
N HIS A 233 -11.46 -14.34 3.58
CA HIS A 233 -11.81 -13.95 4.96
C HIS A 233 -13.24 -14.36 5.34
N LYS A 234 -14.21 -14.25 4.42
CA LYS A 234 -15.57 -14.74 4.67
C LYS A 234 -15.59 -16.26 4.86
N THR A 235 -14.95 -17.00 3.96
CA THR A 235 -14.87 -18.46 4.05
C THR A 235 -14.17 -18.93 5.33
N VAL A 236 -13.10 -18.25 5.76
CA VAL A 236 -12.43 -18.51 7.04
C VAL A 236 -13.37 -18.31 8.22
N MET A 237 -14.18 -17.25 8.23
CA MET A 237 -15.17 -17.05 9.29
C MET A 237 -16.24 -18.14 9.31
N GLU A 238 -16.68 -18.61 8.14
CA GLU A 238 -17.61 -19.74 8.02
C GLU A 238 -17.00 -21.03 8.60
N ASP A 239 -15.73 -21.32 8.26
CA ASP A 239 -14.97 -22.47 8.76
C ASP A 239 -14.78 -22.42 10.29
N LEU A 240 -14.52 -21.22 10.84
CA LEU A 240 -14.44 -20.98 12.29
C LEU A 240 -15.81 -20.99 13.01
N GLY A 241 -16.92 -21.27 12.31
CA GLY A 241 -18.26 -21.29 12.89
C GLY A 241 -18.77 -19.92 13.35
N THR A 242 -18.29 -18.85 12.72
CA THR A 242 -18.71 -17.48 13.07
C THR A 242 -20.19 -17.29 12.72
N PRO A 243 -21.02 -16.74 13.62
CA PRO A 243 -22.43 -16.50 13.32
C PRO A 243 -22.61 -15.55 12.12
N PRO A 244 -23.57 -15.81 11.20
CA PRO A 244 -23.80 -14.98 10.01
C PRO A 244 -23.93 -13.49 10.30
N LYS A 245 -24.63 -13.14 11.39
CA LYS A 245 -24.78 -11.75 11.81
C LYS A 245 -23.44 -11.06 12.13
N LEU A 246 -22.51 -11.74 12.80
CA LEU A 246 -21.18 -11.19 13.09
C LEU A 246 -20.33 -11.11 11.80
N MET A 247 -20.47 -12.09 10.91
CA MET A 247 -19.82 -12.03 9.59
C MET A 247 -20.30 -10.81 8.82
N ASP A 248 -21.61 -10.61 8.69
CA ASP A 248 -22.20 -9.51 7.95
C ASP A 248 -21.86 -8.15 8.56
N GLU A 249 -21.92 -8.01 9.89
CA GLU A 249 -21.47 -6.79 10.58
C GLU A 249 -20.01 -6.48 10.25
N ARG A 250 -19.08 -7.42 10.47
CA ARG A 250 -17.64 -7.23 10.19
C ARG A 250 -17.39 -6.89 8.73
N LEU A 251 -18.13 -7.54 7.86
CA LEU A 251 -18.05 -7.35 6.43
C LEU A 251 -18.62 -5.97 6.05
N GLY A 252 -19.65 -5.45 6.72
CA GLY A 252 -20.38 -4.26 6.30
C GLY A 252 -21.48 -4.61 5.29
N HIS A 253 -22.09 -5.77 5.48
CA HIS A 253 -23.30 -6.16 4.76
C HIS A 253 -24.54 -5.80 5.56
N GLU A 254 -25.55 -5.30 4.85
CA GLU A 254 -26.89 -5.26 5.40
C GLU A 254 -27.50 -6.66 5.39
N ASP A 255 -27.81 -7.18 6.57
CA ASP A 255 -28.61 -8.39 6.71
C ASP A 255 -30.10 -8.00 6.60
N GLY A 256 -30.69 -8.32 5.46
CA GLY A 256 -32.12 -8.12 5.20
C GLY A 256 -33.02 -9.27 5.70
N SER A 257 -32.46 -10.29 6.36
CA SER A 257 -33.21 -11.44 6.86
C SER A 257 -34.01 -11.11 8.12
N VAL A 258 -35.06 -11.90 8.37
CA VAL A 258 -35.85 -11.79 9.61
C VAL A 258 -35.01 -12.16 10.84
N GLN A 259 -34.05 -13.09 10.70
CA GLN A 259 -33.12 -13.48 11.77
C GLN A 259 -32.25 -12.32 12.28
N ALA A 260 -31.96 -11.32 11.46
CA ALA A 260 -31.23 -10.12 11.86
C ALA A 260 -31.87 -9.40 13.05
N ARG A 261 -33.20 -9.52 13.23
CA ARG A 261 -33.96 -8.81 14.28
C ARG A 261 -33.90 -9.47 15.65
N TYR A 262 -33.47 -10.74 15.76
CA TYR A 262 -33.62 -11.54 16.98
C TYR A 262 -32.33 -11.98 17.66
N THR A 263 -31.19 -11.90 16.97
CA THR A 263 -29.89 -12.32 17.54
C THR A 263 -29.02 -11.10 17.81
N HIS A 264 -28.32 -11.06 18.95
CA HIS A 264 -27.35 -10.01 19.25
C HIS A 264 -25.93 -10.55 19.15
N ILE A 265 -25.03 -9.74 18.61
CA ILE A 265 -23.60 -10.07 18.62
C ILE A 265 -23.10 -9.87 20.05
N THR A 266 -22.63 -10.95 20.67
CA THR A 266 -22.12 -10.91 22.04
C THR A 266 -20.60 -10.69 22.06
N PRO A 267 -20.04 -10.16 23.17
CA PRO A 267 -18.59 -10.11 23.34
C PRO A 267 -17.91 -11.49 23.21
N GLY A 268 -18.58 -12.56 23.65
CA GLY A 268 -18.07 -13.92 23.51
C GLY A 268 -17.96 -14.40 22.06
N MET A 269 -18.89 -13.99 21.18
CA MET A 269 -18.79 -14.28 19.74
C MET A 269 -17.59 -13.57 19.10
N ARG A 270 -17.34 -12.31 19.48
CA ARG A 270 -16.18 -11.55 19.00
C ARG A 270 -14.87 -12.18 19.47
N ARG A 271 -14.77 -12.54 20.76
CA ARG A 271 -13.58 -13.20 21.33
C ARG A 271 -13.26 -14.50 20.60
N ARG A 272 -14.23 -15.40 20.42
CA ARG A 272 -14.01 -16.66 19.68
C ARG A 272 -13.52 -16.44 18.25
N LEU A 273 -14.04 -15.43 17.55
CA LEU A 273 -13.54 -15.08 16.22
C LEU A 273 -12.08 -14.58 16.28
N MET A 274 -11.73 -13.75 17.27
CA MET A 274 -10.36 -13.25 17.43
C MET A 274 -9.39 -14.38 17.79
N GLU A 275 -9.79 -15.29 18.68
CA GLU A 275 -9.05 -16.50 19.06
C GLU A 275 -8.79 -17.37 17.82
N GLY A 276 -9.84 -17.75 17.08
CA GLY A 276 -9.69 -18.60 15.89
C GLY A 276 -8.86 -17.97 14.76
N LEU A 277 -8.97 -16.65 14.55
CA LEU A 277 -8.10 -15.94 13.60
C LEU A 277 -6.64 -15.89 14.07
N THR A 278 -6.40 -15.86 15.37
CA THR A 278 -5.06 -15.87 15.96
C THR A 278 -4.43 -17.24 15.84
N GLU A 279 -5.16 -18.31 16.16
CA GLU A 279 -4.71 -19.69 15.97
C GLU A 279 -4.32 -19.98 14.52
N GLN A 280 -5.14 -19.55 13.54
CA GLN A 280 -4.81 -19.70 12.12
C GLN A 280 -3.55 -18.91 11.72
N TRP A 281 -3.36 -17.72 12.28
CA TRP A 281 -2.18 -16.90 12.03
C TRP A 281 -0.91 -17.54 12.60
N GLU A 282 -0.96 -18.02 13.84
CA GLU A 282 0.16 -18.70 14.51
C GLU A 282 0.52 -20.00 13.79
N ALA A 283 -0.49 -20.81 13.39
CA ALA A 283 -0.26 -22.01 12.59
C ALA A 283 0.43 -21.69 11.26
N ALA A 284 0.03 -20.61 10.58
CA ALA A 284 0.67 -20.16 9.35
C ALA A 284 2.10 -19.67 9.57
N LEU A 285 2.38 -18.96 10.67
CA LEU A 285 3.73 -18.54 11.04
C LEU A 285 4.63 -19.75 11.37
N ALA A 286 4.13 -20.72 12.14
CA ALA A 286 4.85 -21.94 12.46
C ALA A 286 5.18 -22.76 11.20
N ALA A 287 4.21 -22.93 10.30
CA ALA A 287 4.43 -23.57 9.00
C ALA A 287 5.48 -22.81 8.17
N ARG A 288 5.43 -21.47 8.18
CA ARG A 288 6.44 -20.64 7.50
C ARG A 288 7.82 -20.77 8.16
N ALA A 289 7.92 -20.82 9.48
CA ALA A 289 9.17 -20.99 10.22
C ALA A 289 9.82 -22.35 9.92
N ALA A 290 9.02 -23.41 9.82
CA ALA A 290 9.48 -24.75 9.46
C ALA A 290 10.11 -24.81 8.06
N MET A 291 9.61 -24.02 7.10
CA MET A 291 10.22 -23.90 5.77
C MET A 291 11.55 -23.13 5.80
N SER A 292 11.61 -22.04 6.56
CA SER A 292 12.83 -21.27 6.77
C SER A 292 12.68 -20.41 8.02
N PRO A 293 13.55 -20.57 9.02
CA PRO A 293 13.36 -19.92 10.31
C PRO A 293 13.56 -18.39 10.22
N CYS A 294 14.23 -17.90 9.18
CA CYS A 294 14.48 -16.47 8.95
C CYS A 294 13.86 -15.98 7.63
N SER A 295 13.81 -14.67 7.45
CA SER A 295 13.31 -14.01 6.25
C SER A 295 14.16 -12.77 5.90
N PRO A 296 14.48 -12.55 4.61
CA PRO A 296 15.04 -11.27 4.16
C PRO A 296 14.02 -10.12 4.25
N VAL A 297 12.73 -10.42 4.40
CA VAL A 297 11.67 -9.41 4.57
C VAL A 297 11.61 -9.03 6.05
N ALA A 298 12.13 -7.86 6.40
CA ALA A 298 12.25 -7.38 7.77
C ALA A 298 10.94 -7.42 8.59
N ALA A 299 9.77 -7.28 7.95
CA ALA A 299 8.49 -7.41 8.64
C ALA A 299 8.21 -8.86 9.06
N LEU A 300 8.43 -9.82 8.16
CA LEU A 300 8.28 -11.23 8.45
C LEU A 300 9.38 -11.74 9.38
N GLU A 301 10.62 -11.26 9.24
CA GLU A 301 11.72 -11.59 10.15
C GLU A 301 11.39 -11.25 11.60
N ARG A 302 10.79 -10.07 11.85
CA ARG A 302 10.37 -9.71 13.21
C ARG A 302 9.29 -10.64 13.74
N LEU A 303 8.33 -11.05 12.90
CA LEU A 303 7.28 -11.99 13.30
C LEU A 303 7.85 -13.37 13.64
N LEU A 304 8.73 -13.90 12.79
CA LEU A 304 9.37 -15.22 12.98
C LEU A 304 10.35 -15.25 14.17
N ARG A 305 10.79 -14.09 14.66
CA ARG A 305 11.64 -13.97 15.86
C ARG A 305 10.85 -13.72 17.14
N ALA A 306 9.66 -13.11 17.05
CA ALA A 306 8.82 -12.85 18.21
C ALA A 306 8.19 -14.14 18.77
N ASP A 307 8.08 -15.17 17.93
CA ASP A 307 7.52 -16.49 18.22
C ASP A 307 8.59 -17.53 18.65
N ARG A 308 9.80 -17.07 18.99
CA ARG A 308 10.91 -17.89 19.51
C ARG A 308 11.29 -17.42 20.90
#